data_AF-C9D790-F1
#
_entry.id   AF-C9D790-F1
#
_cell.length_a   1.000
_cell.length_b   1.000
_cell.length_c   1.000
_cell.angle_alpha   90.00
_cell.angle_beta   90.00
_cell.angle_gamma   90.00
#
_symmetry.space_group_name_H-M   'P 1'
#
loop_
_entity.id
_entity.type
_entity.pdbx_description
1 polymer ?
#
loop_
_entity_poly.entity_id
_entity_poly.type
_entity_poly.pdbx_seq_one_letter_code
_entity_poly.pdbx_strand_id
1 'polypeptide(L)'
;GGVMEAALRTVAEILSGKSIDNIEYDQLRGVEGIKEASVKAGDLTIKAAVAHGLGNARKLLDKIKAGEADYHFIEIMACPGEKGRIAPQI
;
A
#
# COMPACT_ATOMS: atom_id res chain seq x y z
N GLY A 1 -5.31 -0.27 1.75
CA GLY A 1 -5.09 0.13 0.35
C GLY A 1 -5.67 -0.89 -0.60
N GLY A 2 -6.87 -0.64 -1.13
CA GLY A 2 -7.49 -1.55 -2.11
C GLY A 2 -6.83 -1.49 -3.49
N VAL A 3 -6.19 -0.36 -3.84
CA VAL A 3 -5.44 -0.22 -5.10
C VAL A 3 -4.18 -1.09 -5.08
N MET A 4 -3.44 -1.08 -3.98
CA MET A 4 -2.27 -1.93 -3.78
C MET A 4 -2.60 -3.42 -3.90
N GLU A 5 -3.69 -3.88 -3.26
CA GLU A 5 -4.12 -5.28 -3.30
C GLU A 5 -4.47 -5.74 -4.72
N ALA A 6 -5.18 -4.91 -5.49
CA ALA A 6 -5.51 -5.20 -6.89
C ALA A 6 -4.26 -5.27 -7.77
N ALA A 7 -3.34 -4.30 -7.63
CA ALA A 7 -2.10 -4.26 -8.42
C ALA A 7 -1.19 -5.46 -8.13
N LEU A 8 -1.05 -5.84 -6.85
CA LEU A 8 -0.23 -6.99 -6.45
C LEU A 8 -0.79 -8.30 -7.01
N ARG A 9 -2.12 -8.47 -7.04
CA ARG A 9 -2.74 -9.66 -7.65
C ARG A 9 -2.40 -9.77 -9.13
N THR A 10 -2.56 -8.69 -9.89
CA THR A 10 -2.23 -8.68 -11.32
C THR A 10 -0.76 -8.96 -11.58
N VAL A 11 0.15 -8.35 -10.81
CA VAL A 11 1.59 -8.60 -10.99
C VAL A 11 1.95 -10.05 -10.63
N ALA A 12 1.35 -10.62 -9.59
CA ALA A 12 1.59 -12.01 -9.20
C ALA A 12 1.06 -13.01 -10.24
N GLU A 13 -0.09 -12.75 -10.87
CA GLU A 13 -0.61 -13.54 -12.00
C GLU A 13 0.31 -13.47 -13.22
N ILE A 14 0.74 -12.27 -13.62
CA ILE A 14 1.64 -12.06 -14.75
C ILE A 14 2.98 -12.77 -14.53
N LEU A 15 3.57 -12.64 -13.33
CA LEU A 15 4.88 -13.24 -13.02
C LEU A 15 4.83 -14.75 -12.81
N SER A 16 3.72 -15.29 -12.28
CA SER A 16 3.58 -16.73 -12.05
C SER A 16 3.05 -17.50 -13.26
N GLY A 17 2.45 -16.80 -14.24
CA GLY A 17 1.79 -17.41 -15.40
C GLY A 17 0.57 -18.26 -15.04
N LYS A 18 0.06 -18.15 -13.81
CA LYS A 18 -1.09 -18.89 -13.30
C LYS A 18 -2.10 -17.91 -12.71
N SER A 19 -3.38 -18.24 -12.84
CA SER A 19 -4.44 -17.53 -12.12
C SER A 19 -4.25 -17.78 -10.63
N ILE A 20 -4.00 -16.74 -9.85
CA ILE A 20 -3.87 -16.85 -8.40
C ILE A 20 -5.20 -16.41 -7.78
N ASP A 21 -6.05 -17.38 -7.49
CA ASP A 21 -7.30 -17.13 -6.79
C ASP A 21 -7.00 -16.85 -5.30
N ASN A 22 -7.36 -15.64 -4.86
CA ASN A 22 -7.28 -15.15 -3.47
C ASN A 22 -5.88 -15.09 -2.84
N ILE A 23 -5.15 -14.00 -3.10
CA ILE A 23 -4.20 -13.48 -2.12
C ILE A 23 -4.86 -12.33 -1.38
N GLU A 24 -5.35 -12.58 -0.17
CA GLU A 24 -5.77 -11.51 0.74
C GLU A 24 -4.56 -10.96 1.47
N TYR A 25 -4.25 -9.68 1.22
CA TYR A 25 -3.14 -9.01 1.87
C TYR A 25 -3.60 -8.30 3.14
N ASP A 26 -3.91 -9.08 4.18
CA ASP A 26 -4.37 -8.54 5.48
C ASP A 26 -3.38 -7.54 6.09
N GLN A 27 -2.09 -7.67 5.78
CA GLN A 27 -1.04 -6.75 6.22
C GLN A 27 -1.23 -5.31 5.69
N LEU A 28 -1.97 -5.15 4.60
CA LEU A 28 -2.26 -3.88 3.93
C LEU A 28 -3.69 -3.38 4.23
N ARG A 29 -4.44 -4.10 5.06
CA ARG A 29 -5.76 -3.70 5.55
C ARG A 29 -5.66 -2.79 6.77
N GLY A 30 -6.67 -1.95 6.93
CA GLY A 30 -6.69 -0.87 7.91
C GLY A 30 -6.34 0.49 7.29
N VAL A 31 -6.68 1.55 8.02
CA VAL A 31 -6.65 2.94 7.52
C VAL A 31 -5.70 3.85 8.32
N GLU A 32 -4.96 3.27 9.27
CA GLU A 32 -4.14 4.02 10.21
C GLU A 32 -2.64 3.89 9.88
N GLY A 33 -1.99 5.06 9.78
CA GLY A 33 -0.53 5.16 9.76
C GLY A 33 0.12 4.81 8.41
N ILE A 34 1.29 4.20 8.52
CA ILE A 34 2.06 3.61 7.42
C ILE A 34 1.97 2.09 7.59
N LYS A 35 1.58 1.39 6.54
CA LYS A 35 1.57 -0.07 6.44
C LYS A 35 2.63 -0.50 5.46
N GLU A 36 3.24 -1.64 5.73
CA GLU A 36 4.29 -2.23 4.91
C GLU A 36 3.94 -3.70 4.69
N ALA A 37 4.17 -4.20 3.49
CA ALA A 37 4.03 -5.60 3.16
C ALA A 37 5.16 -6.05 2.23
N SER A 38 5.49 -7.33 2.31
CA SER A 38 6.41 -7.97 1.37
C SER A 38 5.68 -9.12 0.71
N VAL A 39 5.61 -9.10 -0.61
CA VAL A 39 4.87 -10.07 -1.41
C VAL A 39 5.84 -10.79 -2.32
N LYS A 40 5.79 -12.13 -2.29
CA LYS A 40 6.58 -12.95 -3.19
C LYS A 40 5.79 -13.17 -4.49
N ALA A 41 6.33 -12.73 -5.61
CA ALA A 41 5.77 -12.94 -6.94
C ALA A 41 6.84 -13.62 -7.82
N GLY A 42 6.77 -14.95 -7.90
CA GLY A 42 7.83 -15.77 -8.48
C GLY A 42 9.13 -15.65 -7.70
N ASP A 43 10.21 -15.25 -8.38
CA ASP A 43 11.54 -15.05 -7.80
C ASP A 43 11.76 -13.64 -7.25
N LEU A 44 10.82 -12.71 -7.49
CA LEU A 44 10.90 -11.34 -7.00
C LEU A 44 10.13 -11.19 -5.68
N THR A 45 10.75 -10.50 -4.71
CA THR A 45 10.06 -10.05 -3.50
C THR A 45 9.72 -8.57 -3.65
N ILE A 46 8.44 -8.29 -3.89
CA ILE A 46 7.90 -6.94 -4.02
C ILE A 46 7.66 -6.39 -2.62
N LYS A 47 8.46 -5.39 -2.24
CA LYS A 47 8.26 -4.60 -1.03
C LYS A 47 7.29 -3.46 -1.33
N ALA A 48 6.18 -3.41 -0.62
CA ALA A 48 5.11 -2.43 -0.79
C ALA A 48 4.86 -1.65 0.50
N ALA A 49 4.48 -0.38 0.37
CA ALA A 49 4.03 0.44 1.49
C ALA A 49 2.75 1.21 1.16
N VAL A 50 1.91 1.42 2.17
CA VAL A 50 0.68 2.23 2.06
C VAL A 50 0.73 3.28 3.16
N ALA A 51 0.68 4.55 2.80
CA ALA A 51 0.61 5.65 3.76
C ALA A 51 -0.77 6.31 3.73
N HIS A 52 -1.43 6.33 4.89
CA HIS A 52 -2.70 7.04 5.09
C HIS A 52 -2.46 8.41 5.70
N GLY A 53 -2.86 9.46 4.99
CA GLY A 53 -2.65 10.86 5.36
C GLY A 53 -1.31 11.43 4.90
N LEU A 54 -1.32 12.70 4.49
CA LEU A 54 -0.13 13.40 3.98
C LEU A 54 1.01 13.51 5.01
N GLY A 55 0.70 13.57 6.31
CA GLY A 55 1.72 13.57 7.37
C GLY A 55 2.52 12.26 7.42
N ASN A 56 1.85 11.13 7.17
CA ASN A 56 2.50 9.81 7.10
C ASN A 56 3.22 9.62 5.77
N ALA A 57 2.65 10.13 4.68
CA ALA A 57 3.32 10.17 3.38
C ALA A 57 4.68 10.88 3.46
N ARG A 58 4.73 12.03 4.15
CA ARG A 58 5.99 12.76 4.35
C ARG A 58 7.02 11.94 5.11
N LYS A 59 6.65 11.34 6.24
CA LYS A 59 7.54 10.47 7.01
C LYS A 59 8.08 9.30 6.18
N LEU A 60 7.23 8.67 5.37
CA LEU A 60 7.63 7.58 4.49
C LEU A 60 8.65 8.03 3.45
N LEU A 61 8.39 9.16 2.78
CA LEU A 61 9.29 9.72 1.78
C LEU A 61 10.62 10.18 2.38
N ASP A 62 10.61 10.72 3.59
CA ASP A 62 11.83 11.13 4.28
C ASP A 62 12.72 9.92 4.62
N LYS A 63 12.14 8.79 5.07
CA LYS A 63 12.87 7.52 5.27
C LYS A 63 13.50 6.99 3.97
N ILE A 64 12.78 7.08 2.86
CA ILE A 64 13.28 6.64 1.54
C ILE A 64 14.46 7.52 1.12
N LYS A 65 14.35 8.84 1.28
CA LYS A 65 15.43 9.78 0.97
C LYS A 65 16.67 9.57 1.85
N ALA A 66 16.48 9.17 3.11
CA ALA A 66 17.56 8.84 4.03
C ALA A 66 18.22 7.48 3.71
N GLY A 67 17.66 6.68 2.81
CA GLY A 67 18.14 5.32 2.52
C GLY A 67 17.76 4.29 3.59
N GLU A 68 16.85 4.64 4.50
CA GLU A 68 16.40 3.76 5.59
C GLU A 68 15.28 2.81 5.15
N ALA A 69 14.63 3.10 4.03
CA ALA A 69 13.53 2.31 3.51
C ALA A 69 13.59 2.20 1.98
N ASP A 70 13.36 0.99 1.48
CA ASP A 70 13.40 0.65 0.05
C ASP A 70 12.13 -0.12 -0.31
N TYR A 71 11.30 0.48 -1.16
CA TYR A 71 10.03 -0.08 -1.60
C TYR A 71 9.93 -0.03 -3.12
N HIS A 72 9.34 -1.07 -3.70
CA HIS A 72 9.08 -1.17 -5.13
C HIS A 72 7.78 -0.47 -5.51
N PHE A 73 6.80 -0.41 -4.59
CA PHE A 73 5.52 0.21 -4.83
C PHE A 73 4.97 0.88 -3.58
N ILE A 74 4.47 2.12 -3.72
CA ILE A 74 3.97 2.93 -2.62
C ILE A 74 2.59 3.47 -3.00
N GLU A 75 1.58 3.23 -2.16
CA GLU A 75 0.25 3.85 -2.25
C GLU A 75 0.17 5.00 -1.23
N ILE A 76 -0.12 6.21 -1.69
CA ILE A 76 -0.38 7.36 -0.82
C ILE A 76 -1.87 7.68 -0.85
N MET A 77 -2.55 7.48 0.27
CA MET A 77 -3.95 7.86 0.45
C MET A 77 -4.00 9.18 1.19
N ALA A 78 -4.30 10.27 0.48
CA ALA A 78 -4.28 11.63 1.06
C ALA A 78 -5.23 11.78 2.27
N CYS A 79 -6.36 11.07 2.25
CA CYS A 79 -7.28 10.99 3.37
C CYS A 79 -7.04 9.69 4.17
N PRO A 80 -6.88 9.75 5.50
CA PRO A 80 -7.08 8.58 6.34
C PRO A 80 -8.51 8.12 6.14
N GLY A 81 -8.74 6.82 5.93
CA GLY A 81 -10.07 6.28 5.68
C GLY A 81 -11.04 6.70 6.80
N GLU A 82 -11.88 7.67 6.46
CA GLU A 82 -13.09 8.15 7.13
C GLU A 82 -13.00 8.55 8.61
N LYS A 83 -12.67 9.84 8.84
CA LYS A 83 -13.47 10.72 9.72
C LYS A 83 -13.15 12.18 9.44
N GLY A 84 -14.07 12.92 8.79
CA GLY A 84 -13.86 14.35 8.57
C GLY A 84 -14.92 15.10 7.77
N ARG A 85 -16.12 15.25 8.35
CA ARG A 85 -17.16 16.22 8.02
C ARG A 85 -17.81 16.12 6.63
N ILE A 86 -18.98 15.50 6.59
CA ILE A 86 -20.16 16.26 6.15
C ILE A 86 -20.17 17.55 7.00
N ALA A 87 -19.71 18.66 6.44
CA ALA A 87 -20.11 19.95 6.96
C ALA A 87 -21.65 19.95 6.94
N PRO A 88 -22.34 20.29 8.03
CA PRO A 88 -23.76 20.61 7.90
C PRO A 88 -23.80 21.75 6.88
N GLN A 89 -24.41 21.47 5.72
CA GLN A 89 -24.70 22.51 4.76
C GLN A 89 -25.56 23.54 5.50
N ILE A 90 -25.01 24.73 5.58
CA ILE A 90 -25.64 25.95 6.10
C ILE A 90 -26.81 26.31 5.19
#